data_AF-A0A6A8ASK9-F1
#
_entry.id   AF-A0A6A8ASK9-F1
#
_cell.length_a   1.000
_cell.length_b   1.000
_cell.length_c   1.000
_cell.angle_alpha   90.00
_cell.angle_beta   90.00
_cell.angle_gamma   90.00
#
_symmetry.space_group_name_H-M   'P 1'
#
loop_
_entity.id
_entity.type
_entity.pdbx_description
1 polymer ?
#
loop_
_entity_poly.entity_id
_entity_poly.type
_entity_poly.pdbx_seq_one_letter_code
_entity_poly.pdbx_strand_id
1 'polypeptide(L)' 'MKNLLKEKLRKGENAVGTFIELGHPDVAEILSHSGFDWLLIDGEHSPMGFETMERMLQAMVGTDCTP' A
#
# COMPACT_ATOMS: atom_id res chain seq x y z
N MET A 1 11.99 11.93 2.92
CA MET A 1 10.82 11.15 3.38
C MET A 1 11.31 9.89 4.08
N LYS A 2 10.60 9.43 5.11
CA LYS A 2 10.88 8.17 5.80
C LYS A 2 10.19 7.01 5.09
N ASN A 3 10.76 5.81 5.12
CA ASN A 3 10.12 4.59 4.63
C ASN A 3 9.94 3.66 5.84
N LEU A 4 8.71 3.63 6.36
CA LEU A 4 8.40 2.97 7.63
C LEU A 4 8.56 1.45 7.54
N LEU A 5 8.12 0.83 6.44
CA LEU A 5 8.34 -0.59 6.18
C LEU A 5 9.82 -0.97 6.22
N LYS A 6 10.68 -0.21 5.51
CA LYS A 6 12.12 -0.45 5.47
C LYS A 6 12.77 -0.30 6.84
N GLU A 7 12.34 0.68 7.63
CA GLU A 7 12.82 0.87 9.01
C GLU A 7 12.41 -0.31 9.91
N LYS A 8 11.15 -0.76 9.81
CA LYS A 8 10.61 -1.90 10.56
C LYS A 8 11.34 -3.21 10.25
N LEU A 9 11.52 -3.52 8.97
CA LEU A 9 12.26 -4.71 8.52
C LEU A 9 13.72 -4.70 8.99
N ARG A 10 14.38 -3.53 9.00
CA ARG A 10 15.77 -3.40 9.50
C ARG A 10 15.92 -3.66 10.99
N LYS A 11 14.85 -3.46 11.77
CA LYS A 11 14.82 -3.76 13.20
C LYS A 11 14.52 -5.24 13.47
N GLY A 12 14.26 -6.05 12.43
CA GLY A 12 13.85 -7.44 12.57
C GLY A 12 12.44 -7.61 13.10
N GLU A 13 11.60 -6.57 12.99
CA GLU A 13 10.20 -6.62 13.40
C GLU A 13 9.33 -7.28 12.31
N ASN A 14 8.28 -7.97 12.73
CA ASN A 14 7.31 -8.56 11.81
C ASN A 14 6.50 -7.47 11.10
N ALA A 15 6.43 -7.50 9.78
CA ALA A 15 5.61 -6.60 8.97
C ALA A 15 4.46 -7.34 8.30
N VAL A 16 3.22 -6.97 8.62
CA VAL A 16 2.00 -7.59 8.08
C VAL A 16 1.43 -6.73 6.97
N GLY A 17 1.15 -7.33 5.81
CA GLY A 17 0.58 -6.63 4.67
C GLY A 17 -0.30 -7.54 3.81
N THR A 18 -0.91 -6.96 2.78
CA THR A 18 -1.78 -7.68 1.84
C THR A 18 -1.59 -7.18 0.41
N PHE A 19 -2.04 -7.98 -0.54
CA PHE A 19 -2.12 -7.64 -1.95
C PHE A 19 -3.42 -6.87 -2.23
N ILE A 20 -3.35 -5.95 -3.19
CA ILE A 20 -4.52 -5.30 -3.79
C ILE A 20 -4.59 -5.70 -5.26
N GLU A 21 -5.55 -6.56 -5.57
CA GLU A 21 -5.88 -6.96 -6.95
C GLU A 21 -7.04 -6.14 -7.53
N LEU A 22 -7.83 -5.49 -6.67
CA LEU A 22 -8.93 -4.62 -7.07
C LEU A 22 -8.43 -3.19 -7.26
N GLY A 23 -8.20 -2.79 -8.51
CA GLY A 23 -7.67 -1.48 -8.89
C GLY A 23 -8.64 -0.31 -8.67
N HIS A 24 -8.88 0.05 -7.41
CA HIS A 24 -9.73 1.18 -7.03
C HIS A 24 -9.13 1.97 -5.85
N PRO A 25 -9.09 3.31 -5.89
CA PRO A 25 -8.50 4.14 -4.83
C PRO A 25 -9.15 3.92 -3.47
N ASP A 26 -10.48 3.80 -3.40
CA ASP A 26 -11.19 3.54 -2.13
C ASP A 26 -10.72 2.26 -1.43
N VAL A 27 -10.30 1.24 -2.20
CA VAL A 27 -9.76 -0.01 -1.63
C VAL A 27 -8.41 0.26 -0.97
N ALA A 28 -7.54 1.02 -1.62
CA ALA A 28 -6.24 1.41 -1.08
C ALA A 28 -6.41 2.30 0.17
N GLU A 29 -7.34 3.27 0.15
CA GLU A 29 -7.66 4.12 1.29
C GLU A 29 -8.10 3.28 2.50
N ILE A 30 -9.16 2.48 2.35
CA ILE A 30 -9.72 1.66 3.43
C ILE A 30 -8.65 0.72 4.02
N LEU A 31 -7.89 0.03 3.17
CA LEU A 31 -6.88 -0.92 3.63
C LEU A 31 -5.70 -0.22 4.32
N SER A 32 -5.28 0.94 3.83
CA SER A 32 -4.18 1.70 4.45
C SER A 32 -4.52 2.20 5.86
N HIS A 33 -5.81 2.39 6.15
CA HIS A 33 -6.32 2.70 7.49
C HIS A 33 -6.62 1.46 8.37
N SER A 34 -6.52 0.25 7.81
CA SER A 34 -6.92 -0.99 8.50
C SER A 34 -5.81 -1.61 9.38
N GLY A 35 -4.67 -0.94 9.53
CA GLY A 35 -3.56 -1.38 10.39
C GLY A 35 -2.52 -2.27 9.72
N PHE A 36 -2.51 -2.37 8.39
CA PHE A 36 -1.44 -3.03 7.65
C PHE A 36 -0.17 -2.16 7.65
N ASP A 37 0.99 -2.80 7.73
CA ASP A 37 2.29 -2.14 7.59
C ASP A 37 2.59 -1.80 6.12
N TRP A 38 2.08 -2.61 5.19
CA TRP A 38 2.26 -2.43 3.76
C TRP A 38 1.12 -2.98 2.91
N LEU A 39 0.95 -2.43 1.71
CA LEU A 39 0.04 -2.92 0.68
C LEU A 39 0.80 -3.07 -0.63
N LEU A 40 0.70 -4.22 -1.28
CA LEU A 40 1.26 -4.40 -2.62
C LEU A 40 0.17 -4.13 -3.65
N ILE A 41 0.33 -3.04 -4.41
CA ILE A 41 -0.53 -2.71 -5.54
C ILE A 41 -0.06 -3.56 -6.74
N ASP A 42 -0.84 -4.58 -7.09
CA ASP A 42 -0.43 -5.57 -8.09
C ASP A 42 -0.62 -5.02 -9.51
N GLY A 43 0.44 -4.47 -10.09
CA GLY A 43 0.49 -4.03 -11.48
C GLY A 43 0.85 -5.12 -12.49
N GLU A 44 1.08 -6.37 -12.06
CA GLU A 44 1.42 -7.49 -12.95
C GLU A 44 0.17 -8.26 -13.37
N HIS A 45 -0.71 -8.59 -12.42
CA HIS A 45 -1.88 -9.43 -12.67
C HIS A 45 -3.21 -8.69 -12.63
N SER A 46 -3.25 -7.47 -12.11
CA SER A 46 -4.49 -6.70 -12.04
C SER A 46 -4.72 -5.86 -13.31
N PRO A 47 -5.98 -5.69 -13.74
CA PRO A 47 -6.31 -4.88 -14.90
C PRO A 47 -6.32 -3.37 -14.56
N MET A 48 -5.19 -2.81 -14.15
CA MET A 48 -5.05 -1.38 -13.84
C MET A 48 -3.86 -0.74 -14.54
N GLY A 49 -4.05 0.50 -15.02
CA GLY A 49 -2.99 1.33 -15.61
C GLY A 49 -2.27 2.19 -14.57
N PHE A 50 -1.24 2.90 -15.00
CA PHE A 50 -0.46 3.79 -14.13
C PHE A 50 -1.30 4.94 -13.56
N GLU A 51 -2.28 5.44 -14.30
CA GLU A 51 -3.18 6.51 -13.83
C GLU A 51 -4.05 6.04 -12.67
N THR A 52 -4.52 4.78 -12.70
CA THR A 52 -5.25 4.18 -11.57
C THR A 52 -4.33 3.96 -10.39
N MET A 53 -3.12 3.42 -10.62
CA MET A 53 -2.11 3.20 -9.59
C MET A 53 -1.71 4.51 -8.90
N GLU A 54 -1.52 5.60 -9.65
CA GLU A 54 -1.23 6.92 -9.10
C GLU A 54 -2.34 7.37 -8.13
N ARG A 55 -3.60 7.23 -8.53
CA ARG A 55 -4.75 7.59 -7.68
C ARG A 55 -4.83 6.71 -6.43
N MET A 56 -4.49 5.43 -6.52
CA MET A 56 -4.40 4.53 -5.37
C MET A 56 -3.29 4.98 -4.40
N LEU A 57 -2.11 5.32 -4.91
CA LEU A 57 -1.01 5.85 -4.10
C LEU A 57 -1.39 7.17 -3.40
N GLN A 58 -2.08 8.07 -4.11
CA GLN A 58 -2.59 9.33 -3.55
C GLN A 58 -3.62 9.08 -2.43
N ALA A 59 -4.46 8.06 -2.57
CA ALA A 59 -5.49 7.71 -1.58
C ALA A 59 -4.91 7.18 -0.25
N MET A 60 -3.65 6.72 -0.24
CA MET A 60 -2.97 6.25 0.97
C MET A 60 -2.28 7.37 1.77
N VAL A 61 -2.34 8.63 1.30
CA VAL A 61 -1.72 9.78 1.96
C VAL A 61 -2.30 10.00 3.36
N GLY A 62 -1.42 10.24 4.34
CA GLY A 62 -1.82 10.47 5.73
C GLY A 62 -1.90 9.20 6.57
N THR A 63 -1.53 8.05 6.01
CA THR A 63 -1.42 6.77 6.73
C THR A 63 0.05 6.40 6.98
N ASP A 64 0.26 5.51 7.96
CA ASP A 64 1.57 4.89 8.22
C ASP A 64 1.81 3.62 7.38
N CYS A 65 0.86 3.27 6.50
CA CYS A 65 0.93 2.10 5.63
C CYS A 65 1.79 2.40 4.40
N THR A 66 2.79 1.55 4.12
CA THR A 66 3.69 1.75 2.98
C THR A 66 3.14 1.07 1.72
N PRO A 67 2.97 1.78 0.59
CA PRO A 67 2.61 1.17 -0.69
C PRO A 67 3.77 0.40 -1.35
#